data_AF-W1RWF1-F1
#
_entry.id   AF-W1RWF1-F1
#
_cell.length_a   1.000
_cell.length_b   1.000
_cell.length_c   1.000
_cell.angle_alpha   90.00
_cell.angle_beta   90.00
_cell.angle_gamma   90.00
#
_symmetry.space_group_name_H-M   'P 1'
#
loop_
_entity.id
_entity.type
_entity.pdbx_description
1 polymer ?
#
loop_
_entity_poly.entity_id
_entity_poly.type
_entity_poly.pdbx_seq_one_letter_code
_entity_poly.pdbx_strand_id
1 'polypeptide(L)'
;MFDMSHLTELSATLEQSVIEKDIEKIQLLCEENDRFILTIQPLENPVDNGKVKRFILLHQAATQLIRDVHAEMQKQLYQTNKTRKGVSKYKGVKNAE
;
A
#
# COMPACT_ATOMS: atom_id res chain seq x y z
N MET A 1 19.27 6.68 20.49
CA MET A 1 19.36 5.23 20.72
C MET A 1 18.31 4.59 19.83
N PHE A 2 18.71 3.67 18.94
CA PHE A 2 17.77 2.99 18.06
C PHE A 2 16.85 2.12 18.92
N ASP A 3 15.55 2.39 18.91
CA ASP A 3 14.61 1.68 19.78
C ASP A 3 14.02 0.47 19.06
N MET A 4 14.54 -0.72 19.42
CA MET A 4 14.06 -2.00 18.90
C MET A 4 12.61 -2.32 19.32
N SER A 5 12.14 -1.75 20.43
CA SER A 5 10.73 -1.86 20.86
C SER A 5 9.82 -1.22 19.83
N HIS A 6 10.17 0.00 19.41
CA HIS A 6 9.44 0.77 18.42
C HIS A 6 9.40 0.07 17.05
N LEU A 7 10.51 -0.52 16.61
CA LEU A 7 10.55 -1.34 15.39
C LEU A 7 9.58 -2.54 15.48
N THR A 8 9.53 -3.19 16.64
CA THR A 8 8.71 -4.39 16.85
C THR A 8 7.22 -4.03 16.86
N GLU A 9 6.88 -2.92 17.49
CA GLU A 9 5.53 -2.38 17.50
C GLU A 9 5.06 -1.98 16.10
N LEU A 10 5.86 -1.19 15.37
CA LEU A 10 5.56 -0.83 13.97
C LEU A 10 5.38 -2.05 13.08
N SER A 11 6.22 -3.07 13.25
CA SER A 11 6.10 -4.33 12.52
C SER A 11 4.75 -5.01 12.82
N ALA A 12 4.39 -5.12 14.10
CA ALA A 12 3.14 -5.76 14.51
C ALA A 12 1.91 -4.98 14.04
N THR A 13 1.93 -3.64 14.12
CA THR A 13 0.84 -2.78 13.65
C THR A 13 0.67 -2.90 12.14
N LEU A 14 1.76 -2.97 11.38
CA LEU A 14 1.70 -3.15 9.93
C LEU A 14 1.20 -4.54 9.55
N GLU A 15 1.69 -5.61 10.20
CA GLU A 15 1.19 -6.98 10.00
C GLU A 15 -0.32 -7.06 10.29
N GLN A 16 -0.78 -6.48 11.39
CA GLN A 16 -2.20 -6.47 11.75
C GLN A 16 -3.06 -5.70 10.74
N SER A 17 -2.58 -4.53 10.28
CA SER A 17 -3.32 -3.72 9.29
C SER A 17 -3.44 -4.44 7.95
N VAL A 18 -2.40 -5.19 7.55
CA VAL A 18 -2.44 -6.07 6.36
C VAL A 18 -3.46 -7.20 6.53
N ILE A 19 -3.57 -7.81 7.72
CA ILE A 19 -4.58 -8.84 8.01
C ILE A 19 -6.00 -8.26 7.96
N GLU A 20 -6.20 -7.08 8.55
CA GLU A 20 -7.48 -6.36 8.57
C GLU A 20 -7.86 -5.79 7.20
N LYS A 21 -6.93 -5.80 6.22
CA LYS A 21 -7.08 -5.22 4.88
C LYS A 21 -7.47 -3.74 4.91
N ASP A 22 -7.04 -3.03 5.95
CA ASP A 22 -7.26 -1.60 6.08
C ASP A 22 -6.25 -0.85 5.18
N ILE A 23 -6.62 -0.67 3.91
CA ILE A 23 -5.75 -0.12 2.87
C ILE A 23 -5.29 1.31 3.21
N GLU A 24 -6.17 2.14 3.78
CA GLU A 24 -5.83 3.52 4.15
C GLU A 24 -4.80 3.54 5.28
N LYS A 25 -4.99 2.71 6.30
CA LYS A 25 -4.05 2.57 7.42
C LYS A 25 -2.71 1.97 6.98
N ILE A 26 -2.73 0.98 6.08
CA ILE A 26 -1.50 0.42 5.50
C ILE A 26 -0.73 1.51 4.73
N GLN A 27 -1.42 2.34 3.94
CA GLN A 27 -0.77 3.41 3.19
C GLN A 27 -0.10 4.42 4.13
N LEU A 28 -0.81 4.89 5.15
CA LEU A 28 -0.27 5.84 6.12
C LEU A 28 0.95 5.28 6.86
N LEU A 29 0.86 4.04 7.33
CA LEU A 29 1.99 3.35 7.97
C LEU A 29 3.18 3.20 7.03
N CYS A 30 2.95 2.90 5.75
CA CYS A 30 4.04 2.82 4.77
C CYS A 30 4.74 4.19 4.59
N GLU A 31 4.00 5.28 4.47
CA GLU A 31 4.59 6.62 4.30
C GLU A 31 5.42 7.06 5.52
N GLU A 32 4.96 6.73 6.73
CA GLU A 32 5.69 6.98 7.98
C GLU A 32 6.94 6.11 8.09
N ASN A 33 6.81 4.82 7.75
CA ASN A 33 7.89 3.85 7.83
C ASN A 33 8.99 4.09 6.79
N ASP A 34 8.68 4.64 5.61
CA ASP A 34 9.67 5.00 4.60
C ASP A 34 10.73 5.96 5.16
N ARG A 35 10.29 6.99 5.90
CA ARG A 35 11.20 7.95 6.53
C ARG A 35 12.03 7.28 7.62
N PHE A 36 11.41 6.41 8.41
CA PHE A 36 12.11 5.67 9.46
C PHE A 36 13.19 4.75 8.89
N ILE A 37 12.89 3.99 7.84
CA ILE A 37 13.84 3.06 7.18
C ILE A 37 15.08 3.79 6.68
N LEU A 38 14.93 4.99 6.11
CA LEU A 38 16.05 5.80 5.64
C LEU A 38 16.98 6.30 6.76
N THR A 39 16.48 6.36 7.99
CA THR A 39 17.28 6.76 9.16
C THR A 39 18.02 5.60 9.82
N ILE A 40 17.74 4.35 9.43
CA ILE A 40 18.34 3.17 10.05
C ILE A 40 19.79 3.03 9.58
N GLN A 41 20.71 3.16 10.53
CA GLN A 41 22.12 2.84 10.31
C GLN A 41 22.38 1.35 10.62
N PRO A 42 23.42 0.75 10.01
CA PRO A 42 23.83 -0.61 10.34
C PRO A 42 24.11 -0.73 11.84
N LEU A 43 23.43 -1.67 12.51
CA LEU A 43 23.64 -1.92 13.94
C LEU A 43 24.86 -2.84 14.12
N GLU A 44 25.55 -2.72 15.25
CA GLU A 44 26.66 -3.63 15.59
C GLU A 44 26.18 -5.06 15.85
N ASN A 45 24.93 -5.22 16.31
CA ASN A 45 24.34 -6.51 16.61
C ASN A 45 23.71 -7.16 15.36
N PRO A 46 24.19 -8.32 14.89
CA PRO A 46 23.63 -9.01 13.73
C PRO A 46 22.19 -9.49 13.94
N VAL A 47 21.77 -9.77 15.17
CA VAL A 47 20.39 -10.18 15.48
C VAL A 47 19.41 -9.04 15.23
N ASP A 48 19.78 -7.83 15.63
CA ASP A 48 18.93 -6.65 15.46
C ASP A 48 18.88 -6.21 13.98
N ASN A 49 19.99 -6.34 13.25
CA ASN A 49 19.98 -6.20 11.79
C ASN A 49 19.03 -7.20 11.11
N GLY A 50 18.91 -8.42 11.63
CA GLY A 50 17.95 -9.42 11.14
C GLY A 50 16.50 -8.96 11.28
N LYS A 51 16.15 -8.35 12.42
CA LYS A 51 14.81 -7.78 12.68
C LYS A 51 14.52 -6.58 11.77
N VAL A 52 15.48 -5.68 11.62
CA VAL A 52 15.39 -4.55 10.68
C VAL A 52 15.15 -5.04 9.25
N LYS A 53 15.90 -6.06 8.82
CA LYS A 53 15.72 -6.65 7.48
C LYS A 53 14.33 -7.24 7.29
N ARG A 54 13.80 -7.94 8.29
CA ARG A 54 12.43 -8.48 8.26
C ARG A 54 11.40 -7.35 8.13
N PHE A 55 11.56 -6.27 8.90
CA PHE A 55 10.70 -5.10 8.81
C PHE A 55 10.73 -4.45 7.42
N ILE A 56 11.91 -4.27 6.83
CA ILE A 56 12.06 -3.71 5.47
C ILE A 56 11.33 -4.58 4.44
N LEU A 57 11.43 -5.91 4.53
CA LEU A 57 10.73 -6.83 3.62
C LEU A 57 9.21 -6.75 3.76
N LEU A 58 8.72 -6.68 5.01
CA LEU A 58 7.29 -6.50 5.29
C LEU A 58 6.78 -5.18 4.70
N HIS A 59 7.52 -4.09 4.91
CA HIS A 59 7.20 -2.77 4.37
C HIS A 59 7.15 -2.76 2.83
N GLN A 60 8.10 -3.43 2.17
CA GLN A 60 8.08 -3.58 0.72
C GLN A 60 6.85 -4.35 0.22
N ALA A 61 6.47 -5.43 0.90
CA ALA A 61 5.29 -6.21 0.55
C ALA A 61 3.99 -5.39 0.74
N ALA A 62 3.88 -4.64 1.84
CA ALA A 62 2.76 -3.74 2.09
C ALA A 62 2.67 -2.61 1.05
N THR A 63 3.80 -2.02 0.68
CA THR A 63 3.87 -1.00 -0.39
C THR A 63 3.43 -1.57 -1.73
N GLN A 64 3.81 -2.80 -2.06
CA GLN A 64 3.38 -3.45 -3.29
C GLN A 64 1.88 -3.72 -3.28
N LEU A 65 1.30 -4.15 -2.16
CA LEU A 65 -0.15 -4.33 -2.00
C LEU A 65 -0.90 -3.03 -2.31
N ILE A 66 -0.45 -1.88 -1.77
CA ILE A 66 -1.07 -0.58 -2.06
C ILE A 66 -1.00 -0.25 -3.56
N ARG A 67 0.14 -0.50 -4.21
CA ARG A 67 0.29 -0.27 -5.66
C ARG A 67 -0.67 -1.13 -6.47
N ASP A 68 -0.82 -2.39 -6.10
CA ASP A 68 -1.72 -3.33 -6.79
C ASP A 68 -3.19 -2.91 -6.62
N VAL A 69 -3.58 -2.48 -5.41
CA VAL A 69 -4.92 -1.94 -5.14
C VAL A 69 -5.18 -0.68 -5.96
N HIS A 70 -4.22 0.24 -6.03
CA HIS A 70 -4.34 1.45 -6.84
C HIS A 70 -4.50 1.13 -8.32
N ALA A 71 -3.72 0.17 -8.84
CA ALA A 71 -3.82 -0.26 -10.24
C ALA A 71 -5.19 -0.87 -10.56
N GLU A 72 -5.73 -1.70 -9.65
CA GLU A 72 -7.06 -2.29 -9.84
C GLU A 72 -8.18 -1.23 -9.76
N MET A 73 -8.09 -0.28 -8.83
CA MET A 73 -9.02 0.86 -8.77
C MET A 73 -8.99 1.70 -10.05
N GLN A 74 -7.81 2.01 -10.59
CA GLN A 74 -7.68 2.74 -11.85
C GLN A 74 -8.32 1.99 -13.03
N LYS A 75 -8.13 0.67 -13.09
CA LYS A 75 -8.74 -0.19 -14.10
C LYS A 75 -10.27 -0.18 -14.00
N GLN A 76 -10.83 -0.26 -12.80
CA GLN A 76 -12.29 -0.18 -12.57
C GLN A 76 -12.85 1.19 -12.96
N LEU A 77 -12.14 2.28 -12.65
CA LEU A 77 -12.53 3.63 -13.09
C LEU A 77 -12.52 3.75 -14.62
N TYR A 78 -11.51 3.18 -15.29
CA TYR A 78 -11.45 3.17 -16.74
C TYR A 78 -12.61 2.37 -17.36
N GLN A 79 -12.91 1.18 -16.83
CA GLN A 79 -14.05 0.37 -17.26
C GLN A 79 -15.38 1.09 -17.07
N THR A 80 -15.61 1.68 -15.89
CA THR A 80 -16.83 2.46 -15.59
C THR A 80 -16.98 3.65 -16.53
N ASN A 81 -15.90 4.38 -16.82
CA ASN A 81 -15.90 5.48 -17.78
C ASN A 81 -16.16 5.02 -19.22
N LYS A 82 -15.59 3.88 -19.64
CA LYS A 82 -15.86 3.28 -20.96
C LYS A 82 -17.32 2.88 -21.10
N THR A 83 -17.90 2.23 -20.09
CA THR A 83 -19.31 1.86 -20.05
C THR A 83 -20.21 3.09 -20.08
N ARG A 84 -19.88 4.14 -19.31
CA ARG A 84 -20.64 5.41 -19.31
C ARG A 84 -20.62 6.10 -20.68
N LYS A 85 -19.48 6.11 -21.39
CA LYS A 85 -19.38 6.62 -22.77
C LYS A 85 -20.18 5.76 -23.75
N GLY A 86 -20.21 4.43 -23.58
CA GLY A 86 -21.03 3.52 -24.37
C GLY A 86 -22.53 3.74 -24.18
N VAL A 87 -22.98 3.90 -22.94
CA VAL A 87 -24.38 4.20 -22.60
C VAL A 87 -24.80 5.60 -23.06
N SER A 88 -23.91 6.60 -22.97
CA SER A 88 -24.16 7.94 -23.50
C SER A 88 -24.34 7.96 -25.02
N LYS A 89 -23.64 7.09 -25.77
CA LYS A 89 -23.88 6.91 -27.21
C LYS A 89 -25.26 6.29 -27.47
N TYR A 90 -25.71 5.35 -26.63
CA TYR A 90 -27.01 4.71 -26.77
C TYR A 90 -28.20 5.64 -26.45
N LYS A 91 -28.06 6.56 -25.48
CA LYS A 91 -29.09 7.59 -25.21
C LYS A 91 -29.12 8.75 -26.23
N GLY A 92 -28.13 8.81 -27.13
CA GLY A 92 -28.03 9.81 -28.20
C GLY A 92 -28.63 9.40 -29.54
N VAL A 93 -29.24 8.20 -29.65
CA VAL A 93 -29.99 7.81 -30.85
C VAL A 93 -31.35 8.51 -30.84
N LYS A 94 -31.33 9.80 -31.20
CA LYS A 94 -32.49 10.45 -31.81
C LYS A 94 -32.58 9.91 -33.24
N ASN A 95 -33.69 9.23 -33.53
CA ASN A 95 -34.22 8.93 -34.85
C ASN A 95 -33.29 8.13 -35.79
N ALA A 96 -33.53 6.82 -35.89
CA ALA A 96 -33.43 6.17 -37.18
C ALA A 96 -34.88 5.91 -37.63
N GLU A 97 -35.32 6.69 -38.62
CA GLU A 97 -36.48 6.39 -39.48
C GLU A 97 -36.25 5.07 -40.23
#